data_AF-A0A4C1SYY8-F1
#
_entry.id   AF-A0A4C1SYY8-F1
#
_cell.length_a   1.000
_cell.length_b   1.000
_cell.length_c   1.000
_cell.angle_alpha   90.00
_cell.angle_beta   90.00
_cell.angle_gamma   90.00
#
_symmetry.space_group_name_H-M   'P 1'
#
loop_
_entity.id
_entity.type
_entity.pdbx_description
1 polymer ?
#
loop_
_entity_poly.entity_id
_entity_poly.type
_entity_poly.pdbx_seq_one_letter_code
_entity_poly.pdbx_strand_id
1 'polypeptide(L)'
;MVGILDDTCLRYPLGTRLKIGDNYGTVRYVGEVFGYKGTWLGIEWDDPKRGKHNGTVDGKHYFYSIHPTVGSFIRPGKVGPFESLEDAARERYLDYTGNALDEQLIKETQASIQAPLFEIVGMDKIARKQSKFEQLCEISVDNCPINSAGYLNEFINLTSLNLSHTLI
;
A
#
# COMPACT_ATOMS: atom_id res chain seq x y z
N MET A 1 3.17 -8.18 37.09
CA MET A 1 3.56 -8.57 35.72
C MET A 1 2.64 -7.81 34.79
N VAL A 2 3.05 -6.64 34.32
CA VAL A 2 2.23 -5.86 33.38
C VAL A 2 2.24 -6.65 32.09
N GLY A 3 1.12 -7.26 31.75
CA GLY A 3 0.95 -7.89 30.44
C GLY A 3 1.24 -6.81 29.41
N ILE A 4 2.32 -6.98 28.65
CA ILE A 4 2.52 -6.23 27.42
C ILE A 4 1.25 -6.54 26.64
N LEU A 5 0.36 -5.55 26.52
CA LEU A 5 -0.79 -5.65 25.63
C LEU A 5 -0.20 -5.99 24.26
N ASP A 6 -0.58 -7.16 23.75
CA ASP A 6 -0.20 -7.55 22.41
C ASP A 6 -0.97 -6.66 21.44
N ASP A 7 -0.41 -5.47 21.19
CA ASP A 7 -0.98 -4.44 20.30
C ASP A 7 -0.96 -4.88 18.83
N THR A 8 -0.59 -6.14 18.53
CA THR A 8 -0.57 -6.67 17.16
C THR A 8 -1.93 -6.51 16.49
N CYS A 9 -3.06 -6.70 17.20
CA CYS A 9 -4.39 -6.46 16.65
C CYS A 9 -4.64 -4.98 16.30
N LEU A 10 -4.03 -4.05 17.05
CA LEU A 10 -4.12 -2.60 16.78
C LEU A 10 -3.20 -2.20 15.61
N ARG A 11 -2.03 -2.84 15.49
CA ARG A 11 -1.05 -2.59 14.42
C ARG A 11 -1.39 -3.29 13.11
N TYR A 12 -2.16 -4.37 13.16
CA TYR A 12 -2.59 -5.11 11.99
C TYR A 12 -4.07 -5.47 12.09
N PRO A 13 -4.98 -4.49 12.06
CA PRO A 13 -6.40 -4.78 12.03
C PRO A 13 -6.77 -5.71 10.87
N LEU A 14 -7.83 -6.50 11.04
CA LEU A 14 -8.35 -7.33 9.96
C LEU A 14 -8.70 -6.46 8.75
N GLY A 15 -8.37 -6.96 7.55
CA GLY A 15 -8.50 -6.20 6.31
C GLY A 15 -7.27 -5.35 5.96
N THR A 16 -6.28 -5.24 6.85
CA THR A 16 -5.03 -4.53 6.54
C THR A 16 -4.38 -5.12 5.29
N ARG A 17 -4.13 -4.25 4.30
CA ARG A 17 -3.36 -4.57 3.10
C ARG A 17 -1.89 -4.50 3.41
N LEU A 18 -1.15 -5.44 2.84
CA LEU A 18 0.30 -5.53 3.03
C LEU A 18 0.99 -5.90 1.73
N LYS A 19 2.27 -5.51 1.66
CA LYS A 19 3.19 -5.89 0.59
C LYS A 19 4.45 -6.52 1.20
N ILE A 20 4.83 -7.70 0.73
CA ILE A 20 6.08 -8.37 1.09
C ILE A 20 6.83 -8.75 -0.20
N GLY A 21 7.93 -8.04 -0.47
CA GLY A 21 8.55 -8.07 -1.80
C GLY A 21 7.54 -7.60 -2.84
N ASP A 22 7.29 -8.40 -3.87
CA ASP A 22 6.28 -8.12 -4.90
C ASP A 22 4.92 -8.77 -4.62
N ASN A 23 4.74 -9.38 -3.45
CA ASN A 23 3.51 -10.09 -3.10
C ASN A 23 2.58 -9.23 -2.25
N TYR A 24 1.35 -9.12 -2.71
CA TYR A 24 0.28 -8.41 -2.02
C TYR A 24 -0.64 -9.38 -1.30
N GLY A 25 -1.16 -8.96 -0.15
CA GLY A 25 -2.12 -9.74 0.60
C GLY A 25 -2.87 -8.94 1.64
N THR A 26 -3.76 -9.64 2.32
CA THR A 26 -4.69 -9.07 3.30
C THR A 26 -4.62 -9.84 4.60
N VAL A 27 -4.55 -9.13 5.73
CA VAL A 27 -4.68 -9.74 7.06
C VAL A 27 -6.11 -10.25 7.26
N ARG A 28 -6.26 -11.55 7.44
CA ARG A 28 -7.54 -12.25 7.70
C ARG A 28 -7.63 -12.83 9.12
N TYR A 29 -6.50 -12.93 9.82
CA TYR A 29 -6.46 -13.42 11.20
C TYR A 29 -5.31 -12.77 11.98
N VAL A 30 -5.53 -12.51 13.27
CA VAL A 30 -4.48 -12.12 14.22
C VAL A 30 -4.69 -12.93 15.50
N GLY A 31 -3.69 -13.70 15.91
CA GLY A 31 -3.76 -14.49 17.13
C GLY A 31 -2.81 -15.67 17.18
N GLU A 32 -2.99 -16.52 18.18
CA GLU A 32 -2.22 -17.74 18.34
C GLU A 32 -2.63 -18.83 17.35
N VAL A 33 -1.66 -19.61 16.88
CA VAL A 33 -1.90 -20.79 16.03
C VAL A 33 -1.54 -22.03 16.83
N PHE A 34 -2.45 -23.00 16.90
CA PHE A 34 -2.25 -24.25 17.62
C PHE A 34 -0.93 -24.92 17.23
N GLY A 35 -0.13 -25.32 18.22
CA GLY A 35 1.20 -25.89 18.00
C GLY A 35 2.33 -24.87 17.82
N TYR A 36 2.03 -23.57 17.70
CA TYR A 36 3.02 -22.51 17.50
C TYR A 36 2.92 -21.42 18.57
N LYS A 37 4.05 -21.10 19.21
CA LYS A 37 4.08 -20.09 20.28
C LYS A 37 3.86 -18.66 19.76
N GLY A 38 3.15 -17.84 20.52
CA GLY A 38 2.98 -16.40 20.28
C GLY A 38 2.09 -16.08 19.07
N THR A 39 1.95 -14.79 18.78
CA THR A 39 0.99 -14.27 17.80
C THR A 39 1.47 -14.42 16.37
N TRP A 40 0.51 -14.68 15.49
CA TRP A 40 0.66 -14.84 14.05
C TRP A 40 -0.39 -14.01 13.32
N LEU A 41 -0.01 -13.59 12.11
CA LEU A 41 -0.91 -12.99 11.15
C LEU A 41 -1.28 -14.05 10.12
N GLY A 42 -2.57 -14.36 9.99
CA GLY A 42 -3.10 -15.12 8.88
C GLY A 42 -3.32 -14.19 7.70
N ILE A 43 -2.62 -14.43 6.61
CA ILE A 43 -2.62 -13.62 5.39
C ILE A 43 -3.30 -14.40 4.28
N GLU A 44 -4.21 -13.75 3.57
CA GLU A 44 -4.70 -14.18 2.26
C GLU A 44 -3.91 -13.42 1.19
N TRP A 45 -3.14 -14.13 0.38
CA TRP A 45 -2.37 -13.56 -0.73
C TRP A 45 -3.24 -13.38 -1.97
N ASP A 46 -2.94 -12.33 -2.74
CA ASP A 46 -3.60 -12.08 -4.02
C ASP A 46 -3.17 -13.09 -5.09
N ASP A 47 -1.91 -13.53 -5.04
CA ASP A 47 -1.38 -14.59 -5.91
C ASP A 47 -1.69 -16.00 -5.33
N PRO A 48 -2.49 -16.83 -6.04
CA PRO A 48 -2.79 -18.21 -5.65
C PRO A 48 -1.56 -19.11 -5.43
N LYS A 49 -0.42 -18.77 -6.02
CA LYS A 49 0.82 -19.57 -5.93
C LYS A 49 1.66 -19.24 -4.69
N ARG A 50 1.37 -18.12 -4.01
CA ARG A 50 2.21 -17.60 -2.93
C ARG A 50 1.95 -18.26 -1.57
N GLY A 51 0.70 -18.63 -1.30
CA GLY A 51 0.29 -19.21 -0.03
C GLY A 51 0.52 -20.72 0.07
N LYS A 52 -0.11 -21.33 1.08
CA LYS A 52 0.09 -22.74 1.45
C LYS A 52 -1.20 -23.46 1.82
N HIS A 53 -2.21 -22.75 2.32
CA HIS A 53 -3.43 -23.34 2.89
C HIS A 53 -4.65 -22.45 2.64
N ASN A 54 -5.84 -22.93 3.00
CA ASN A 54 -7.10 -22.19 2.85
C ASN A 54 -7.50 -21.40 4.12
N GLY A 55 -6.57 -21.28 5.06
CA GLY A 55 -6.79 -20.74 6.41
C GLY A 55 -7.03 -21.79 7.49
N THR A 56 -6.92 -23.08 7.13
CA THR A 56 -6.89 -24.22 8.04
C THR A 56 -5.47 -24.75 8.18
N VAL A 57 -5.01 -25.01 9.42
CA VAL A 57 -3.71 -25.64 9.73
C VAL A 57 -3.93 -26.74 10.76
N ASP A 58 -3.40 -27.93 10.49
CA ASP A 58 -3.52 -29.12 11.34
C ASP A 58 -4.97 -29.43 11.75
N GLY A 59 -5.90 -29.29 10.80
CA GLY A 59 -7.33 -29.55 11.01
C GLY A 59 -8.08 -28.44 11.76
N LYS A 60 -7.41 -27.37 12.21
CA LYS A 60 -8.03 -26.23 12.88
C LYS A 60 -8.20 -25.05 11.91
N HIS A 61 -9.41 -24.52 11.86
CA HIS A 61 -9.77 -23.39 11.01
C HIS A 61 -9.57 -22.06 11.73
N TYR A 62 -8.98 -21.07 11.05
CA TYR A 62 -8.69 -19.74 11.61
C TYR A 62 -9.31 -18.60 10.78
N PHE A 63 -9.33 -18.73 9.46
CA PHE A 63 -9.96 -17.76 8.57
C PHE A 63 -10.41 -18.44 7.26
N TYR A 64 -11.43 -17.86 6.62
CA TYR A 64 -11.84 -18.27 5.28
C TYR A 64 -11.01 -17.55 4.23
N SER A 65 -10.72 -18.27 3.14
CA SER A 65 -10.05 -17.68 1.98
C SER A 65 -10.76 -18.04 0.69
N ILE A 66 -10.54 -17.22 -0.33
CA ILE A 66 -11.17 -17.37 -1.66
C ILE A 66 -10.59 -18.54 -2.46
N HIS A 67 -9.40 -19.03 -2.10
CA HIS A 67 -8.71 -20.10 -2.83
C HIS A 67 -8.02 -21.08 -1.86
N PRO A 68 -7.91 -22.38 -2.19
CA PRO A 68 -7.36 -23.36 -1.26
C PRO A 68 -5.90 -23.16 -0.83
N THR A 69 -5.15 -22.33 -1.56
CA THR A 69 -3.70 -22.18 -1.41
C THR A 69 -3.23 -20.74 -1.19
N VAL A 70 -4.13 -19.77 -1.01
CA VAL A 70 -3.72 -18.35 -0.82
C VAL A 70 -3.37 -18.00 0.61
N GLY A 71 -3.67 -18.85 1.58
CA GLY A 71 -3.44 -18.59 3.00
C GLY A 71 -1.98 -18.81 3.43
N SER A 72 -1.48 -17.98 4.33
CA SER A 72 -0.22 -18.19 5.06
C SER A 72 -0.30 -17.66 6.47
N PHE A 73 0.48 -18.23 7.39
CA PHE A 73 0.77 -17.61 8.68
C PHE A 73 2.17 -17.01 8.69
N ILE A 74 2.28 -15.74 9.07
CA ILE A 74 3.55 -15.01 9.20
C ILE A 74 3.65 -14.30 10.55
N ARG A 75 4.88 -13.96 10.95
CA ARG A 75 5.12 -13.18 12.16
C ARG A 75 4.86 -11.70 11.91
N PRO A 76 4.28 -10.95 12.88
CA PRO A 76 4.05 -9.52 12.75
C PRO A 76 5.28 -8.72 12.29
N GLY A 77 6.46 -8.99 12.87
CA GLY A 77 7.71 -8.32 12.49
C GLY A 77 8.23 -8.57 11.07
N LYS A 78 7.56 -9.41 10.26
CA LYS A 78 7.86 -9.59 8.84
C LYS A 78 7.03 -8.68 7.93
N VAL A 79 6.03 -8.00 8.47
CA VAL A 79 5.13 -7.12 7.73
C VAL A 79 5.55 -5.69 7.97
N GLY A 80 5.75 -4.93 6.89
CA GLY A 80 5.96 -3.49 6.97
C GLY A 80 4.75 -2.77 7.58
N PRO A 81 4.90 -1.50 7.98
CA PRO A 81 3.75 -0.70 8.39
C PRO A 81 2.74 -0.63 7.24
N PHE A 82 1.48 -0.47 7.60
CA PHE A 82 0.47 -0.08 6.62
C PHE A 82 0.64 1.39 6.26
N GLU A 83 0.23 1.76 5.05
CA GLU A 83 0.39 3.11 4.53
C GLU A 83 -0.95 3.86 4.56
N SER A 84 -0.92 5.17 4.76
CA SER A 84 -2.10 6.01 4.55
C SER A 84 -2.16 6.50 3.10
N LEU A 85 -3.37 6.80 2.60
CA LEU A 85 -3.54 7.42 1.29
C LEU A 85 -2.76 8.73 1.20
N GLU A 86 -2.78 9.53 2.26
CA GLU A 86 -2.00 10.74 2.37
C GLU A 86 -0.50 10.45 2.15
N ASP A 87 0.08 9.53 2.92
CA ASP A 87 1.51 9.22 2.85
C ASP A 87 1.89 8.69 1.46
N ALA A 88 1.10 7.76 0.92
CA ALA A 88 1.33 7.19 -0.41
C ALA A 88 1.23 8.24 -1.53
N ALA A 89 0.32 9.20 -1.39
CA ALA A 89 0.20 10.31 -2.32
C ALA A 89 1.36 11.31 -2.14
N ARG A 90 1.78 11.59 -0.91
CA ARG A 90 2.94 12.46 -0.64
C ARG A 90 4.22 11.84 -1.17
N GLU A 91 4.48 10.56 -0.95
CA GLU A 91 5.67 9.89 -1.47
C GLU A 91 5.69 9.96 -3.01
N ARG A 92 4.60 9.56 -3.66
CA ARG A 92 4.53 9.49 -5.12
C ARG A 92 4.56 10.84 -5.82
N TYR A 93 3.94 11.87 -5.24
CA TYR A 93 3.77 13.16 -5.90
C TYR A 93 4.65 14.29 -5.34
N LEU A 94 5.26 14.12 -4.16
CA LEU A 94 6.12 15.14 -3.53
C LEU A 94 7.56 14.69 -3.29
N ASP A 95 7.88 13.40 -3.24
CA ASP A 95 9.22 12.95 -2.88
C ASP A 95 10.14 12.78 -4.10
N TYR A 96 10.71 13.89 -4.55
CA TYR A 96 11.79 13.95 -5.54
C TYR A 96 13.12 14.29 -4.87
N THR A 97 13.44 13.64 -3.75
CA THR A 97 14.73 13.78 -3.06
C THR A 97 15.71 12.68 -3.45
N GLY A 98 15.98 12.48 -4.75
CA GLY A 98 17.06 11.57 -5.14
C GLY A 98 17.18 11.19 -6.61
N ASN A 99 17.52 12.13 -7.48
CA ASN A 99 18.58 12.01 -8.51
C ASN A 99 18.44 13.14 -9.55
N ALA A 100 19.45 14.01 -9.56
CA ALA A 100 19.59 15.13 -10.47
C ALA A 100 20.03 14.67 -11.87
N LEU A 101 19.16 13.97 -12.61
CA LEU A 101 19.42 13.63 -14.01
C LEU A 101 18.35 14.24 -14.92
N ASP A 102 18.86 14.96 -15.91
CA ASP A 102 18.29 15.21 -17.24
C ASP A 102 17.23 16.31 -17.42
N GLU A 103 17.58 17.52 -17.02
CA GLU A 103 16.97 18.77 -17.52
C GLU A 103 17.04 18.94 -19.05
N GLN A 104 17.98 18.28 -19.72
CA GLN A 104 18.23 18.40 -21.15
C GLN A 104 17.29 17.52 -22.00
N LEU A 105 16.97 16.31 -21.51
CA LEU A 105 16.11 15.35 -22.20
C LEU A 105 14.63 15.79 -22.22
N ILE A 106 14.21 16.51 -21.18
CA ILE A 106 12.85 17.05 -21.05
C ILE A 106 12.56 18.11 -22.12
N LYS A 107 13.53 18.99 -22.42
CA LYS A 107 13.36 20.08 -23.39
C LYS A 107 13.20 19.59 -24.83
N GLU A 108 13.93 18.55 -25.21
CA GLU A 108 13.85 17.97 -26.56
C GLU A 108 12.52 17.22 -26.77
N THR A 109 11.99 16.61 -25.71
CA THR A 109 10.70 15.91 -25.74
C THR A 109 9.52 16.87 -25.86
N GLN A 110 9.60 18.05 -25.23
CA GLN A 110 8.54 19.08 -25.27
C GLN A 110 8.35 19.72 -26.66
N ALA A 111 9.40 19.82 -27.48
CA ALA A 111 9.32 20.51 -28.77
C ALA A 111 8.70 19.67 -29.89
N SER A 112 8.67 18.34 -29.74
CA SER A 112 8.24 17.41 -30.80
C SER A 112 6.79 16.95 -30.66
N ILE A 113 6.14 17.19 -29.52
CA ILE A 113 4.79 16.68 -29.24
C ILE A 113 3.80 17.85 -29.09
N GLN A 114 3.03 18.15 -30.15
CA GLN A 114 1.90 19.09 -30.12
C GLN A 114 0.68 18.48 -29.40
N ALA A 115 0.82 18.07 -28.14
CA ALA A 115 -0.29 17.57 -27.32
C ALA A 115 -0.79 18.66 -26.35
N PRO A 116 -2.11 18.71 -26.06
CA PRO A 116 -2.64 19.55 -24.99
C PRO A 116 -2.01 19.10 -23.66
N LEU A 117 -1.80 20.05 -22.76
CA LEU A 117 -0.96 20.08 -21.53
C LEU A 117 -1.09 18.92 -20.51
N PHE A 118 -1.78 17.82 -20.83
CA PHE A 118 -2.05 16.70 -19.93
C PHE A 118 -1.21 15.44 -20.16
N GLU A 119 -0.32 15.42 -21.16
CA GLU A 119 0.33 14.16 -21.57
C GLU A 119 1.86 14.12 -21.44
N ILE A 120 2.49 15.20 -20.97
CA ILE A 120 3.93 15.20 -20.72
C ILE A 120 4.19 16.02 -19.46
N VAL A 121 5.28 15.68 -18.79
CA VAL A 121 5.94 16.47 -17.74
C VAL A 121 5.63 15.97 -16.32
N GLY A 122 6.28 14.85 -15.99
CA GLY A 122 7.24 14.95 -14.91
C GLY A 122 8.30 15.97 -15.30
N MET A 123 8.53 16.95 -14.42
CA MET A 123 9.66 17.88 -14.38
C MET A 123 9.57 19.14 -15.26
N ASP A 124 8.99 20.21 -14.69
CA ASP A 124 9.84 21.38 -14.49
C ASP A 124 9.92 21.66 -12.99
N LYS A 125 11.16 21.59 -12.51
CA LYS A 125 11.60 21.90 -11.16
C LYS A 125 11.31 23.38 -10.88
N ILE A 126 11.13 23.70 -9.60
CA ILE A 126 11.13 25.05 -8.99
C ILE A 126 9.70 25.64 -8.80
N ALA A 127 9.29 25.84 -7.52
CA ALA A 127 8.23 26.74 -7.03
C ALA A 127 6.79 26.25 -6.69
N ARG A 128 6.48 24.95 -6.52
CA ARG A 128 5.11 24.53 -6.10
C ARG A 128 5.05 23.58 -4.88
N LYS A 129 5.95 23.78 -3.92
CA LYS A 129 6.23 22.82 -2.83
C LYS A 129 5.28 22.84 -1.61
N GLN A 130 4.20 23.63 -1.60
CA GLN A 130 3.21 23.63 -0.50
C GLN A 130 1.73 23.71 -0.92
N SER A 131 1.40 23.80 -2.22
CA SER A 131 0.04 24.20 -2.67
C SER A 131 -0.57 23.31 -3.77
N LYS A 132 -0.12 22.05 -3.91
CA LYS A 132 -0.50 21.19 -5.05
C LYS A 132 -1.61 20.18 -4.79
N PHE A 133 -1.77 19.64 -3.58
CA PHE A 133 -2.90 18.71 -3.33
C PHE A 133 -4.25 19.39 -3.54
N GLU A 134 -4.33 20.68 -3.20
CA GLU A 134 -5.53 21.47 -3.43
C GLU A 134 -5.87 21.60 -4.91
N GLN A 135 -4.94 21.33 -5.84
CA GLN A 135 -5.17 21.43 -7.29
C GLN A 135 -5.31 20.05 -7.96
N LEU A 136 -4.97 18.97 -7.25
CA LEU A 136 -5.04 17.62 -7.79
C LEU A 136 -6.49 17.15 -7.79
N CYS A 137 -7.07 17.01 -8.99
CA CYS A 137 -8.37 16.38 -9.17
C CYS A 137 -8.28 14.86 -9.33
N GLU A 138 -7.11 14.34 -9.67
CA GLU A 138 -6.89 12.90 -9.86
C GLU A 138 -5.58 12.47 -9.22
N ILE A 139 -5.63 11.37 -8.47
CA ILE A 139 -4.48 10.74 -7.83
C ILE A 139 -4.50 9.25 -8.10
N SER A 140 -3.33 8.68 -8.41
CA SER A 140 -3.11 7.24 -8.47
C SER A 140 -2.14 6.83 -7.39
N VAL A 141 -2.58 5.92 -6.54
CA VAL A 141 -1.74 5.25 -5.53
C VAL A 141 -1.95 3.74 -5.65
N ASP A 142 -2.05 3.28 -6.89
CA ASP A 142 -2.11 1.88 -7.24
C ASP A 142 -0.88 1.14 -6.71
N ASN A 143 -1.07 -0.14 -6.41
CA ASN A 143 0.00 -1.01 -5.92
C ASN A 143 0.63 -0.57 -4.58
N CYS A 144 -0.01 0.33 -3.82
CA CYS A 144 0.39 0.70 -2.46
C CYS A 144 -0.46 -0.08 -1.44
N PRO A 145 0.12 -0.61 -0.34
CA PRO A 145 -0.62 -1.29 0.71
C PRO A 145 -1.35 -0.30 1.64
N ILE A 146 -2.26 0.50 1.09
CA ILE A 146 -2.99 1.52 1.84
C ILE A 146 -4.13 0.88 2.63
N ASN A 147 -4.28 1.25 3.90
CA ASN A 147 -5.40 0.81 4.72
C ASN A 147 -6.06 1.94 5.53
N SER A 148 -5.62 3.19 5.35
CA SER A 148 -6.15 4.34 6.07
C SER A 148 -6.14 5.59 5.19
N ALA A 149 -7.02 6.54 5.49
CA ALA A 149 -7.11 7.78 4.73
C ALA A 149 -5.94 8.75 5.02
N GLY A 150 -5.47 8.83 6.27
CA GLY A 150 -4.56 9.90 6.69
C GLY A 150 -5.29 11.25 6.82
N TYR A 151 -4.56 12.35 6.78
CA TYR A 151 -5.07 13.72 6.83
C TYR A 151 -5.31 14.28 5.43
N LEU A 152 -6.52 14.07 4.91
CA LEU A 152 -6.88 14.45 3.54
C LEU A 152 -7.35 15.91 3.38
N ASN A 153 -7.12 16.80 4.36
CA ASN A 153 -7.63 18.18 4.33
C ASN A 153 -7.12 19.01 3.14
N GLU A 154 -5.96 18.67 2.59
CA GLU A 154 -5.37 19.36 1.44
C GLU A 154 -5.94 18.85 0.10
N PHE A 155 -6.67 17.74 0.08
CA PHE A 155 -7.16 17.06 -1.13
C PHE A 155 -8.54 17.59 -1.56
N ILE A 156 -8.75 18.90 -1.45
CA ILE A 156 -10.07 19.55 -1.57
C ILE A 156 -10.72 19.45 -2.96
N ASN A 157 -9.91 19.27 -4.01
CA ASN A 157 -10.40 19.18 -5.38
C ASN A 157 -10.32 17.76 -5.95
N LEU A 158 -9.95 16.77 -5.14
CA LEU A 158 -9.82 15.38 -5.56
C LEU A 158 -11.19 14.80 -5.95
N THR A 159 -11.35 14.41 -7.21
CA THR A 159 -12.58 13.81 -7.75
C THR A 159 -12.36 12.40 -8.30
N SER A 160 -11.13 12.04 -8.67
CA SER A 160 -10.74 10.71 -9.14
C SER A 160 -9.62 10.14 -8.28
N LEU A 161 -9.76 8.88 -7.87
CA LEU A 161 -8.75 8.18 -7.09
C LEU A 161 -8.57 6.76 -7.62
N ASN A 162 -7.37 6.46 -8.10
CA ASN A 162 -7.00 5.10 -8.51
C ASN A 162 -6.35 4.35 -7.34
N LEU A 163 -7.06 3.32 -6.85
CA LEU A 163 -6.63 2.38 -5.80
C LEU A 163 -6.52 0.95 -6.35
N SER A 164 -6.22 0.80 -7.64
CA SER A 164 -6.05 -0.52 -8.24
C SER A 164 -4.98 -1.32 -7.50
N HIS A 165 -5.28 -2.56 -7.13
CA HIS A 165 -4.41 -3.44 -6.33
C HIS A 165 -4.13 -2.96 -4.89
N THR A 166 -4.76 -1.85 -4.50
CA THR A 166 -4.68 -1.24 -3.16
C THR A 166 -5.89 -1.62 -2.31
N LEU A 167 -7.09 -1.63 -2.88
CA LEU A 167 -8.31 -2.11 -2.21
C LEU A 167 -8.67 -3.53 -2.66
N ILE A 168 -9.32 -4.27 -1.76
CA ILE A 168 -9.95 -5.58 -2.05
C ILE A 168 -11.25 -5.34 -2.81
#